data_AF-A0A2N3LA08-F1
#
_entry.id   AF-A0A2N3LA08-F1
#
_cell.length_a   1.000
_cell.length_b   1.000
_cell.length_c   1.000
_cell.angle_alpha   90.00
_cell.angle_beta   90.00
_cell.angle_gamma   90.00
#
_symmetry.space_group_name_H-M   'P 1'
#
loop_
_entity.id
_entity.type
_entity.pdbx_description
1 polymer ?
#
loop_
_entity_poly.entity_id
_entity_poly.type
_entity_poly.pdbx_seq_one_letter_code
_entity_poly.pdbx_strand_id
1 'polypeptide(L)'
;MKRLCDELTVSPQLPIEAIDEIAKAGFKTVMCNRPDDEDPGQPSFAEIAAKAEAAGMKAIFQPVASGNVADTDADAFAANLAAAPKPVFAYCRSGTRCTILWSLASAGKLPVQDIIKSASDAGYDMSPLVPRISARG
;
A
#
# COMPACT_ATOMS: atom_id res chain seq x y z
N MET A 1 4.56 -6.06 -9.04
CA MET A 1 3.91 -6.28 -7.73
C MET A 1 4.82 -7.10 -6.81
N LYS A 2 4.79 -6.83 -5.50
CA LYS A 2 5.61 -7.46 -4.47
C LYS A 2 4.74 -7.76 -3.26
N ARG A 3 4.73 -9.01 -2.79
CA ARG A 3 3.88 -9.44 -1.66
C ARG A 3 4.59 -9.13 -0.34
N LEU A 4 3.94 -8.39 0.55
CA LEU A 4 4.48 -8.11 1.90
C LEU A 4 3.98 -9.14 2.92
N CYS A 5 2.71 -9.52 2.83
CA CYS A 5 2.13 -10.58 3.63
C CYS A 5 1.01 -11.27 2.85
N ASP A 6 0.33 -12.22 3.47
CA ASP A 6 -0.68 -13.00 2.77
C ASP A 6 -1.82 -12.15 2.18
N GLU A 7 -2.12 -11.05 2.85
CA GLU A 7 -3.27 -10.19 2.57
C GLU A 7 -2.93 -8.92 1.78
N LEU A 8 -1.64 -8.57 1.64
CA LEU A 8 -1.20 -7.30 1.08
C LEU A 8 -0.09 -7.49 0.05
N THR A 9 -0.36 -6.96 -1.14
CA THR A 9 0.62 -6.80 -2.21
C THR A 9 0.82 -5.32 -2.49
N VAL A 10 2.07 -4.91 -2.71
CA VAL A 10 2.45 -3.54 -3.04
C VAL A 10 3.03 -3.44 -4.45
N SER A 11 2.95 -2.26 -5.06
CA SER A 11 3.49 -2.01 -6.40
C SER A 11 3.89 -0.54 -6.61
N PRO A 12 4.83 -0.27 -7.53
CA PRO A 12 4.90 1.01 -8.22
C PRO A 12 3.59 1.34 -8.94
N GLN A 13 3.48 2.58 -9.41
CA GLN A 13 2.35 3.05 -10.21
C GLN A 13 2.15 2.14 -11.41
N LEU A 14 0.92 1.69 -11.60
CA LEU A 14 0.53 0.90 -12.75
C LEU A 14 -0.33 1.72 -13.70
N PRO A 15 -0.30 1.38 -15.01
CA PRO A 15 -1.23 1.93 -15.97
C PRO A 15 -2.66 1.50 -15.60
N ILE A 16 -3.64 2.32 -15.95
CA ILE A 16 -5.05 2.09 -15.64
C ILE A 16 -5.54 0.76 -16.26
N GLU A 17 -4.97 0.34 -17.38
CA GLU A 17 -5.24 -0.93 -18.05
C GLU A 17 -4.91 -2.15 -17.19
N ALA A 18 -3.94 -2.04 -16.28
CA ALA A 18 -3.55 -3.14 -15.40
C ALA A 18 -4.62 -3.49 -14.35
N ILE A 19 -5.60 -2.61 -14.11
CA ILE A 19 -6.66 -2.84 -13.12
C ILE A 19 -7.49 -4.08 -13.45
N ASP A 20 -7.73 -4.36 -14.74
CA ASP A 20 -8.48 -5.55 -15.17
C ASP A 20 -7.72 -6.84 -14.81
N GLU A 21 -6.41 -6.86 -15.02
CA GLU A 21 -5.56 -8.00 -14.68
C GLU A 21 -5.41 -8.18 -13.16
N ILE A 22 -5.39 -7.07 -12.39
CA ILE A 22 -5.42 -7.11 -10.93
C ILE A 22 -6.72 -7.75 -10.43
N ALA A 23 -7.87 -7.37 -11.00
CA ALA A 23 -9.15 -7.98 -10.65
C ALA A 23 -9.20 -9.47 -11.00
N LYS A 24 -8.74 -9.85 -12.21
CA LYS A 24 -8.65 -11.26 -12.65
C LYS A 24 -7.72 -12.10 -11.77
N ALA A 25 -6.65 -11.50 -11.25
CA ALA A 25 -5.75 -12.15 -10.30
C ALA A 25 -6.39 -12.38 -8.91
N GLY A 26 -7.63 -11.94 -8.70
CA GLY A 26 -8.43 -12.23 -7.52
C GLY A 26 -8.35 -11.18 -6.42
N PHE A 27 -7.65 -10.06 -6.65
CA PHE A 27 -7.64 -8.93 -5.71
C PHE A 27 -9.05 -8.37 -5.54
N LYS A 28 -9.39 -8.00 -4.31
CA LYS A 28 -10.72 -7.50 -3.94
C LYS A 28 -10.73 -6.02 -3.62
N THR A 29 -9.55 -5.45 -3.33
CA THR A 29 -9.40 -4.03 -3.04
C THR A 29 -8.15 -3.48 -3.71
N VAL A 30 -8.27 -2.31 -4.34
CA VAL A 30 -7.13 -1.48 -4.73
C VAL A 30 -7.01 -0.29 -3.76
N MET A 31 -5.79 0.01 -3.31
CA MET A 31 -5.52 1.12 -2.40
C MET A 31 -4.42 2.02 -2.95
N CYS A 32 -4.71 3.31 -3.09
CA CYS A 32 -3.75 4.29 -3.57
C CYS A 32 -3.17 5.09 -2.39
N ASN A 33 -1.85 5.02 -2.23
CA ASN A 33 -1.09 5.82 -1.26
C ASN A 33 -0.30 6.95 -1.93
N ARG A 34 -0.76 7.41 -3.10
CA ARG A 34 -0.14 8.45 -3.90
C ARG A 34 -1.14 9.61 -4.11
N PRO A 35 -0.80 10.86 -3.75
CA PRO A 35 -1.59 12.02 -4.13
C PRO A 35 -1.73 12.11 -5.65
N ASP A 36 -2.87 12.59 -6.13
CA ASP A 36 -3.03 12.94 -7.53
C ASP A 36 -2.08 14.09 -7.93
N ASP A 37 -1.81 14.20 -9.23
CA ASP A 37 -0.97 15.25 -9.82
C ASP A 37 0.49 15.30 -9.32
N GLU A 38 1.05 14.18 -8.83
CA GLU A 38 2.46 14.12 -8.38
C GLU A 38 3.44 14.09 -9.57
N ASP A 39 3.06 13.48 -10.72
CA ASP A 39 3.86 13.48 -11.96
C ASP A 39 2.99 13.72 -13.21
N PRO A 40 3.52 14.32 -14.29
CA PRO A 40 2.83 14.41 -15.57
C PRO A 40 2.42 13.04 -16.12
N GLY A 41 1.16 12.90 -16.52
CA GLY A 41 0.62 11.64 -17.05
C GLY A 41 0.29 10.59 -15.99
N GLN A 42 0.35 10.95 -14.70
CA GLN A 42 -0.23 10.14 -13.63
C GLN A 42 -1.74 9.97 -13.86
N PRO A 43 -2.28 8.73 -13.92
CA PRO A 43 -3.73 8.53 -13.89
C PRO A 43 -4.29 9.03 -12.56
N SER A 44 -5.41 9.75 -12.61
CA SER A 44 -6.07 10.19 -11.39
C SER A 44 -6.61 8.99 -10.62
N PHE A 45 -6.69 9.12 -9.29
CA PHE A 45 -7.32 8.09 -8.49
C PHE A 45 -8.78 7.90 -8.87
N ALA A 46 -9.49 8.95 -9.29
CA ALA A 46 -10.88 8.86 -9.73
C ALA A 46 -11.04 7.90 -10.94
N GLU A 47 -10.14 7.96 -11.93
CA GLU A 47 -10.17 7.06 -13.07
C GLU A 47 -9.85 5.61 -12.65
N ILE A 48 -8.86 5.44 -11.77
CA ILE A 48 -8.49 4.12 -11.24
C ILE A 48 -9.64 3.51 -10.42
N ALA A 49 -10.31 4.31 -9.60
CA ALA A 49 -11.43 3.88 -8.77
C ALA A 49 -12.61 3.45 -9.64
N ALA A 50 -13.00 4.26 -10.63
CA ALA A 50 -14.09 3.92 -11.55
C ALA A 50 -13.82 2.59 -12.26
N LYS A 51 -12.58 2.35 -12.71
CA LYS A 51 -12.23 1.09 -13.36
C LYS A 51 -12.19 -0.09 -12.39
N ALA A 52 -11.68 0.10 -11.19
CA ALA A 52 -11.63 -0.94 -10.16
C ALA A 52 -13.05 -1.38 -9.74
N GLU A 53 -13.94 -0.42 -9.55
CA GLU A 53 -15.35 -0.67 -9.19
C GLU A 53 -16.11 -1.37 -10.31
N ALA A 54 -15.88 -0.96 -11.56
CA ALA A 54 -16.44 -1.66 -12.74
C ALA A 54 -15.95 -3.12 -12.84
N ALA A 55 -14.74 -3.41 -12.34
CA ALA A 55 -14.18 -4.76 -12.25
C ALA A 55 -14.56 -5.50 -10.95
N GLY A 56 -15.45 -4.95 -10.12
CA GLY A 56 -15.94 -5.57 -8.88
C GLY A 56 -14.97 -5.50 -7.69
N MET A 57 -13.99 -4.58 -7.73
CA MET A 57 -13.07 -4.32 -6.61
C MET A 57 -13.48 -3.07 -5.84
N LYS A 58 -13.20 -3.06 -4.54
CA LYS A 58 -13.26 -1.84 -3.72
C LYS A 58 -12.07 -0.93 -4.06
N ALA A 59 -12.29 0.37 -4.17
CA ALA A 59 -11.22 1.36 -4.29
C ALA A 59 -11.07 2.16 -2.98
N ILE A 60 -9.83 2.36 -2.52
CA ILE A 60 -9.52 3.16 -1.32
C ILE A 60 -8.47 4.22 -1.68
N PHE A 61 -8.81 5.49 -1.43
CA PHE A 61 -7.86 6.59 -1.53
C PHE A 61 -7.33 6.94 -0.15
N GLN A 62 -6.02 6.77 0.05
CA GLN A 62 -5.34 7.23 1.26
C GLN A 62 -3.99 7.82 0.86
N PRO A 63 -3.98 8.99 0.18
CA PRO A 63 -2.76 9.60 -0.29
C PRO A 63 -1.89 10.02 0.88
N VAL A 64 -0.58 9.76 0.78
CA VAL A 64 0.40 10.22 1.76
C VAL A 64 1.52 10.96 1.04
N ALA A 65 1.90 12.12 1.57
CA ALA A 65 2.96 12.93 1.02
C ALA A 65 4.30 12.16 1.05
N SER A 66 5.06 12.24 -0.05
CA SER A 66 6.37 11.59 -0.12
C SER A 66 7.29 12.12 0.98
N GLY A 67 7.98 11.21 1.68
CA GLY A 67 8.92 11.54 2.76
C GLY A 67 8.29 11.92 4.10
N ASN A 68 6.96 12.07 4.18
CA ASN A 68 6.25 12.46 5.40
C ASN A 68 5.13 11.47 5.75
N VAL A 69 5.50 10.21 6.05
CA VAL A 69 4.54 9.23 6.57
C VAL A 69 4.43 9.39 8.09
N ALA A 70 3.30 9.95 8.53
CA ALA A 70 2.99 10.14 9.93
C ALA A 70 2.46 8.84 10.55
N ASP A 71 2.54 8.79 11.87
CA ASP A 71 2.03 7.70 12.68
C ASP A 71 0.51 7.55 12.55
N THR A 72 -0.20 8.67 12.44
CA THR A 72 -1.64 8.71 12.15
C THR A 72 -1.99 8.15 10.77
N ASP A 73 -1.10 8.30 9.78
CA ASP A 73 -1.30 7.70 8.45
C ASP A 73 -1.19 6.17 8.53
N ALA A 74 -0.26 5.67 9.35
CA ALA A 74 -0.12 4.24 9.61
C ALA A 74 -1.34 3.67 10.34
N ASP A 75 -1.92 4.42 11.29
CA ASP A 75 -3.16 4.02 11.97
C ASP A 75 -4.34 3.97 11.00
N ALA A 76 -4.49 5.00 10.14
CA ALA A 76 -5.50 5.03 9.09
C ALA A 76 -5.31 3.88 8.09
N PHE A 77 -4.06 3.57 7.72
CA PHE A 77 -3.73 2.44 6.86
C PHE A 77 -4.09 1.11 7.51
N ALA A 78 -3.80 0.93 8.80
CA ALA A 78 -4.17 -0.27 9.54
C ALA A 78 -5.68 -0.46 9.56
N ALA A 79 -6.45 0.60 9.80
CA ALA A 79 -7.91 0.57 9.80
C ALA A 79 -8.47 0.25 8.41
N ASN A 80 -7.97 0.92 7.36
CA ASN A 80 -8.37 0.65 5.98
C ASN A 80 -8.05 -0.78 5.57
N LEU A 81 -6.85 -1.27 5.90
CA LEU A 81 -6.42 -2.63 5.59
C LEU A 81 -7.26 -3.68 6.33
N ALA A 82 -7.64 -3.43 7.58
CA ALA A 82 -8.50 -4.33 8.35
C ALA A 82 -9.94 -4.40 7.82
N ALA A 83 -10.49 -3.27 7.36
CA ALA A 83 -11.86 -3.19 6.83
C ALA A 83 -11.97 -3.55 5.34
N ALA A 84 -10.85 -3.69 4.62
CA ALA A 84 -10.84 -3.96 3.20
C ALA A 84 -11.04 -5.46 2.89
N PRO A 85 -11.89 -5.80 1.90
CA PRO A 85 -11.90 -7.13 1.30
C PRO A 85 -10.51 -7.55 0.81
N LYS A 86 -10.09 -8.77 1.13
CA LYS A 86 -8.76 -9.32 0.81
C LYS A 86 -8.79 -10.19 -0.45
N PRO A 87 -7.66 -10.30 -1.19
CA PRO A 87 -6.39 -9.61 -0.96
C PRO A 87 -6.42 -8.14 -1.43
N VAL A 88 -5.59 -7.31 -0.79
CA VAL A 88 -5.44 -5.88 -1.10
C VAL A 88 -4.23 -5.65 -2.00
N PHE A 89 -4.43 -4.86 -3.05
CA PHE A 89 -3.39 -4.34 -3.93
C PHE A 89 -3.15 -2.86 -3.62
N ALA A 90 -2.08 -2.54 -2.90
CA ALA A 90 -1.70 -1.16 -2.61
C ALA A 90 -0.65 -0.66 -3.61
N TYR A 91 -0.72 0.60 -4.02
CA TYR A 91 0.28 1.21 -4.87
C TYR A 91 0.56 2.67 -4.50
N CYS A 92 1.75 3.12 -4.85
CA CYS A 92 2.05 4.55 -4.90
C CYS A 92 2.97 4.82 -6.10
N ARG A 93 3.89 5.80 -6.05
CA ARG A 93 4.86 5.98 -7.15
C ARG A 93 5.79 4.78 -7.31
N SER A 94 6.48 4.37 -6.24
CA SER A 94 7.47 3.27 -6.24
C SER A 94 7.05 2.04 -5.41
N GLY A 95 5.90 2.11 -4.73
CA GLY A 95 5.48 1.16 -3.70
C GLY A 95 6.06 1.43 -2.30
N THR A 96 7.07 2.30 -2.17
CA THR A 96 7.74 2.58 -0.89
C THR A 96 6.77 3.12 0.19
N ARG A 97 5.84 4.03 -0.14
CA ARG A 97 4.88 4.56 0.85
C ARG A 97 4.00 3.46 1.43
N CYS A 98 3.51 2.55 0.59
CA CYS A 98 2.70 1.42 1.01
C CYS A 98 3.49 0.52 1.98
N THR A 99 4.76 0.27 1.68
CA THR A 99 5.63 -0.55 2.55
C THR A 99 5.94 0.14 3.87
N ILE A 100 6.19 1.46 3.88
CA ILE A 100 6.39 2.25 5.10
C ILE A 100 5.12 2.19 5.98
N LEU A 101 3.96 2.47 5.38
CA LEU A 101 2.66 2.42 6.08
C LEU A 101 2.41 1.05 6.69
N TRP A 102 2.59 -0.02 5.91
CA TRP A 102 2.46 -1.39 6.40
C TRP A 102 3.44 -1.70 7.53
N SER A 103 4.70 -1.27 7.42
CA SER A 103 5.73 -1.53 8.43
C SER A 103 5.38 -0.88 9.77
N LEU A 104 4.92 0.39 9.74
CA LEU A 104 4.50 1.12 10.93
C LEU A 104 3.16 0.62 11.49
N ALA A 105 2.24 0.17 10.64
CA ALA A 105 0.94 -0.40 11.02
C ALA A 105 1.05 -1.81 11.64
N SER A 106 2.16 -2.49 11.37
CA SER A 106 2.48 -3.83 11.88
C SER A 106 3.27 -3.81 13.20
N ALA A 107 3.78 -2.65 13.61
CA ALA A 107 4.41 -2.46 14.91
C ALA A 107 3.48 -2.93 16.05
N GLY A 108 4.04 -3.63 17.04
CA GLY A 108 3.28 -4.22 18.16
C GLY A 108 2.46 -5.47 17.80
N LYS A 109 2.27 -5.78 16.51
CA LYS A 109 1.54 -6.98 16.03
C LYS A 109 2.47 -8.06 15.51
N LEU A 110 3.60 -7.67 14.93
CA LEU A 110 4.63 -8.55 14.42
C LEU A 110 5.99 -8.20 15.05
N PRO A 111 6.90 -9.17 15.23
CA PRO A 111 8.27 -8.88 15.58
C PRO A 111 8.90 -7.92 14.56
N VAL A 112 9.65 -6.91 15.04
CA VAL A 112 10.29 -5.91 14.18
C VAL A 112 11.13 -6.56 13.09
N GLN A 113 11.85 -7.62 13.42
CA GLN A 113 12.68 -8.36 12.46
C GLN A 113 11.86 -8.97 11.31
N ASP A 114 10.66 -9.47 11.60
CA ASP A 114 9.79 -10.07 10.58
C ASP A 114 9.22 -9.00 9.63
N ILE A 115 8.93 -7.81 10.16
CA ILE A 115 8.52 -6.65 9.38
C ILE A 115 9.63 -6.24 8.40
N ILE A 116 10.86 -6.07 8.92
CA ILE A 116 12.03 -5.70 8.09
C ILE A 116 12.32 -6.77 7.06
N LYS A 117 12.29 -8.05 7.45
CA LYS A 117 12.53 -9.16 6.53
C LYS A 117 11.51 -9.18 5.40
N SER A 118 10.21 -9.08 5.72
CA SER A 118 9.15 -9.10 4.71
C SER A 118 9.26 -7.94 3.72
N ALA A 119 9.59 -6.74 4.20
CA ALA A 119 9.85 -5.59 3.35
C ALA A 119 11.09 -5.80 2.46
N SER A 120 12.17 -6.34 3.02
CA SER A 120 13.42 -6.63 2.31
C SER A 120 13.24 -7.70 1.23
N ASP A 121 12.53 -8.80 1.53
CA ASP A 121 12.17 -9.85 0.56
C ASP A 121 11.32 -9.27 -0.60
N ALA A 122 10.50 -8.27 -0.31
CA ALA A 122 9.73 -7.51 -1.30
C ALA A 122 10.58 -6.48 -2.08
N GLY A 123 11.84 -6.26 -1.72
CA GLY A 123 12.78 -5.34 -2.38
C GLY A 123 12.76 -3.92 -1.82
N TYR A 124 12.31 -3.72 -0.59
CA TYR A 124 12.26 -2.42 0.08
C TYR A 124 13.10 -2.42 1.37
N ASP A 125 14.08 -1.54 1.46
CA ASP A 125 14.87 -1.38 2.68
C ASP A 125 14.11 -0.52 3.71
N MET A 126 13.74 -1.16 4.83
CA MET A 126 13.08 -0.52 5.98
C MET A 126 14.02 -0.40 7.19
N SER A 127 15.31 -0.74 7.05
CA SER A 127 16.29 -0.64 8.13
C SER A 127 16.33 0.76 8.78
N PRO A 128 16.24 1.87 8.02
CA PRO A 128 16.18 3.21 8.62
C PRO A 128 14.95 3.48 9.49
N LEU A 129 13.87 2.69 9.35
CA LEU A 129 12.65 2.82 10.13
C LEU A 129 12.62 1.98 11.40
N VAL A 130 13.61 1.10 11.63
CA VAL A 130 13.67 0.25 12.83
C VAL A 130 13.42 1.03 14.12
N PRO A 131 14.05 2.18 14.39
CA PRO A 131 13.78 2.94 15.62
C PRO A 131 12.31 3.36 15.76
N ARG A 132 11.66 3.76 14.65
CA ARG A 132 10.24 4.16 14.64
C ARG A 132 9.31 2.97 14.80
N ILE A 133 9.59 1.85 14.13
CA ILE A 133 8.78 0.62 14.25
C ILE A 133 8.86 0.10 15.69
N SER A 134 10.05 0.04 16.27
CA SER A 134 10.24 -0.38 17.66
C SER A 134 9.57 0.54 18.67
N ALA A 135 9.58 1.85 18.45
CA ALA A 135 8.96 2.81 19.37
C ALA A 135 7.43 2.79 19.37
N ARG A 136 6.81 2.25 18.32
CA ARG A 136 5.34 2.10 18.21
C ARG A 136 4.81 0.78 18.78
N GLY A 137 5.70 -0.18 19.03
CA GLY A 137 5.35 -1.55 19.45
C GLY A 137 5.30 -1.75 20.96
#